data_AF-A0A089L875-F1
#
_entry.id   AF-A0A089L875-F1
#
_cell.length_a   1.000
_cell.length_b   1.000
_cell.length_c   1.000
_cell.angle_alpha   90.00
_cell.angle_beta   90.00
_cell.angle_gamma   90.00
#
_symmetry.space_group_name_H-M   'P 1'
#
loop_
_entity.id
_entity.type
_entity.pdbx_description
1 polymer ?
#
loop_
_entity_poly.entity_id
_entity_poly.type
_entity_poly.pdbx_seq_one_letter_code
_entity_poly.pdbx_strand_id
1 'polypeptide(L)'
;MKNQITILGAALILGLSLIASSLIISNERASSNEKAMETQIAQLQTEAKEQAELLEQTVSTAADSPLMTMAEAAEFLHLTENEVLNIIKAEHEVLKYNGSLTGIPYMKVDEQFMINRAELQNWVQQATLEQRVYMGTKITNR
;
A
#
# COMPACT_ATOMS: atom_id res chain seq x y z
N MET A 1 43.99 -46.22 -43.56
CA MET A 1 43.98 -44.74 -43.67
C MET A 1 42.69 -44.16 -44.29
N LYS A 2 41.59 -44.92 -44.49
CA LYS A 2 40.33 -44.36 -45.05
C LYS A 2 39.46 -43.63 -44.00
N ASN A 3 39.52 -44.06 -42.74
CA ASN A 3 38.63 -43.57 -41.68
C ASN A 3 38.98 -42.16 -41.18
N GLN A 4 40.21 -41.68 -41.42
CA GLN A 4 40.61 -40.34 -40.98
C GLN A 4 40.06 -39.23 -41.88
N ILE A 5 39.90 -39.50 -43.18
CA ILE A 5 39.31 -38.53 -44.12
C ILE A 5 37.80 -38.37 -43.84
N THR A 6 37.12 -39.46 -43.47
CA THR A 6 35.70 -39.44 -43.06
C THR A 6 35.47 -38.64 -41.78
N ILE A 7 36.37 -38.79 -40.78
CA ILE A 7 36.32 -38.02 -39.54
C ILE A 7 36.60 -36.53 -39.78
N LEU A 8 37.55 -36.21 -40.66
CA LEU A 8 37.88 -34.83 -41.00
C LEU A 8 36.74 -34.13 -41.76
N GLY A 9 36.05 -34.85 -42.65
CA GLY A 9 34.86 -34.35 -43.35
C GLY A 9 33.68 -34.07 -42.42
N ALA A 10 33.43 -34.94 -41.43
CA ALA A 10 32.34 -34.76 -40.47
C ALA A 10 32.57 -33.56 -39.54
N ALA A 11 33.81 -33.35 -39.06
CA ALA A 11 34.16 -32.23 -38.21
C ALA A 11 34.01 -30.87 -38.92
N LEU A 12 34.33 -30.82 -40.22
CA LEU A 12 34.18 -29.61 -41.04
C LEU A 12 32.71 -29.18 -41.19
N ILE A 13 31.82 -30.16 -41.43
CA ILE A 13 30.39 -29.91 -41.60
C ILE A 13 29.77 -29.42 -40.28
N LEU A 14 30.12 -30.05 -39.16
CA LEU A 14 29.65 -29.64 -37.83
C LEU A 14 30.13 -28.23 -37.45
N GLY A 15 31.37 -27.87 -37.81
CA GLY A 15 31.91 -26.53 -37.57
C GLY A 15 31.16 -25.43 -38.33
N LEU A 16 30.86 -25.65 -39.62
CA LEU A 16 30.14 -24.68 -40.45
C LEU A 16 28.69 -24.48 -39.99
N SER A 17 28.00 -25.55 -39.55
CA SER A 17 26.63 -25.45 -39.04
C SER A 17 26.57 -24.64 -37.73
N LEU A 18 27.57 -24.77 -36.86
CA LEU A 18 27.60 -24.10 -35.56
C LEU A 18 27.80 -22.58 -35.70
N ILE A 19 28.60 -22.15 -36.69
CA ILE A 19 28.83 -20.73 -37.01
C ILE A 19 27.56 -20.09 -37.59
N ALA A 20 26.85 -20.79 -38.49
CA ALA A 20 25.60 -20.32 -39.08
C ALA A 20 24.47 -20.18 -38.04
N SER A 21 24.34 -21.15 -37.12
CA SER A 21 23.36 -21.08 -36.02
C SER A 21 23.65 -19.96 -35.02
N SER A 22 24.93 -19.67 -34.76
CA SER A 22 25.33 -18.60 -33.84
C SER A 22 25.02 -17.20 -34.39
N LEU A 23 25.07 -17.02 -35.72
CA LEU A 23 24.72 -15.76 -36.39
C LEU A 23 23.21 -15.46 -36.36
N ILE A 24 22.36 -16.48 -36.46
CA ILE A 24 20.89 -16.33 -36.37
C ILE A 24 20.47 -16.00 -34.93
N ILE A 25 21.04 -16.70 -33.93
CA ILE A 25 20.72 -16.49 -32.51
C ILE A 25 21.15 -15.11 -31.99
N SER A 26 22.24 -14.54 -32.51
CA SER A 26 22.71 -13.19 -32.14
C SER A 26 21.78 -12.08 -32.65
N ASN A 27 21.10 -12.30 -33.79
CA ASN A 27 20.14 -11.34 -34.33
C ASN A 27 18.78 -11.40 -33.59
N GLU A 28 18.35 -12.59 -33.15
CA GLU A 28 17.12 -12.75 -32.35
C GLU A 28 17.24 -12.20 -30.92
N ARG A 29 18.41 -12.22 -30.28
CA ARG A 29 18.59 -11.68 -28.92
C ARG A 29 18.41 -10.16 -28.84
N ALA A 30 18.74 -9.42 -29.90
CA ALA A 30 18.51 -7.97 -29.94
C ALA A 30 17.00 -7.64 -29.98
N SER A 31 16.22 -8.38 -30.77
CA SER A 31 14.76 -8.23 -30.83
C SER A 31 14.01 -8.82 -29.62
N SER A 32 14.55 -9.88 -29.02
CA SER A 32 13.98 -10.51 -27.82
C SER A 32 14.15 -9.67 -26.56
N ASN A 33 15.22 -8.87 -26.46
CA ASN A 33 15.45 -8.00 -25.29
C ASN A 33 14.47 -6.81 -25.26
N GLU A 34 14.14 -6.20 -26.39
CA GLU A 34 13.10 -5.16 -26.47
C GLU A 34 11.72 -5.72 -26.13
N LYS A 35 11.35 -6.88 -26.69
CA LYS A 35 10.06 -7.52 -26.40
C LYS A 35 9.93 -8.00 -24.95
N ALA A 36 11.01 -8.48 -24.34
CA ALA A 36 11.03 -8.93 -22.93
C ALA A 36 10.99 -7.75 -21.93
N MET A 37 11.45 -6.56 -22.34
CA MET A 37 11.36 -5.35 -21.54
C MET A 37 9.98 -4.70 -21.67
N GLU A 38 9.39 -4.69 -22.87
CA GLU A 38 8.05 -4.18 -23.12
C GLU A 38 6.96 -4.99 -22.41
N THR A 39 7.11 -6.32 -22.35
CA THR A 39 6.19 -7.19 -21.59
C THR A 39 6.30 -6.99 -20.07
N GLN A 40 7.50 -6.76 -19.53
CA GLN A 40 7.66 -6.44 -18.10
C GLN A 40 7.07 -5.07 -17.73
N ILE A 41 7.24 -4.05 -18.57
CA ILE A 41 6.68 -2.72 -18.31
C ILE A 41 5.15 -2.76 -18.42
N ALA A 42 4.60 -3.50 -19.39
CA ALA A 42 3.16 -3.68 -19.54
C ALA A 42 2.54 -4.40 -18.32
N GLN A 43 3.19 -5.45 -17.80
CA GLN A 43 2.73 -6.18 -16.61
C GLN A 43 2.75 -5.31 -15.35
N LEU A 44 3.84 -4.58 -15.10
CA LEU A 44 3.95 -3.65 -13.97
C LEU A 44 2.89 -2.54 -14.03
N GLN A 45 2.56 -2.06 -15.23
CA GLN A 45 1.52 -1.06 -15.42
C GLN A 45 0.11 -1.63 -15.21
N THR A 46 -0.16 -2.86 -15.64
CA THR A 46 -1.45 -3.53 -15.41
C THR A 46 -1.68 -3.77 -13.92
N GLU A 47 -0.68 -4.28 -13.19
CA GLU A 47 -0.78 -4.52 -11.75
C GLU A 47 -0.91 -3.21 -10.94
N ALA A 48 -0.23 -2.14 -11.34
CA ALA A 48 -0.37 -0.83 -10.69
C ALA A 48 -1.75 -0.21 -10.94
N LYS A 49 -2.34 -0.45 -12.12
CA LYS A 49 -3.65 0.09 -12.49
C LYS A 49 -4.79 -0.68 -11.82
N GLU A 50 -4.69 -2.00 -11.71
CA GLU A 50 -5.62 -2.82 -10.93
C GLU A 50 -5.58 -2.49 -9.43
N GLN A 51 -4.38 -2.23 -8.88
CA GLN A 51 -4.24 -1.77 -7.49
C GLN A 51 -4.84 -0.37 -7.28
N ALA A 52 -4.71 0.55 -8.25
CA ALA A 52 -5.31 1.88 -8.17
C ALA A 52 -6.84 1.84 -8.27
N GLU A 53 -7.40 1.00 -9.14
CA GLU A 53 -8.86 0.85 -9.32
C GLU A 53 -9.52 0.19 -8.10
N LEU A 54 -8.84 -0.76 -7.46
CA LEU A 54 -9.30 -1.38 -6.22
C LEU A 54 -9.22 -0.40 -5.04
N LEU A 55 -8.19 0.45 -4.98
CA LEU A 55 -8.10 1.54 -4.01
C LEU A 55 -9.27 2.53 -4.20
N GLU A 56 -9.56 2.94 -5.43
CA GLU A 56 -10.63 3.90 -5.74
C GLU A 56 -12.03 3.37 -5.39
N GLN A 57 -12.29 2.07 -5.61
CA GLN A 57 -13.55 1.43 -5.19
C GLN A 57 -13.68 1.31 -3.66
N THR A 58 -12.60 1.02 -2.93
CA THR A 58 -12.64 0.98 -1.46
C THR A 58 -12.86 2.37 -0.85
N VAL A 59 -12.22 3.41 -1.40
CA VAL A 59 -12.36 4.80 -0.95
C VAL A 59 -13.79 5.32 -1.19
N SER A 60 -14.40 5.00 -2.33
CA SER A 60 -15.76 5.48 -2.64
C SER A 60 -16.85 4.86 -1.77
N THR A 61 -16.63 3.67 -1.19
CA THR A 61 -17.60 3.00 -0.30
C THR A 61 -17.39 3.44 1.17
N ALA A 62 -16.17 3.81 1.54
CA ALA A 62 -15.83 4.38 2.84
C ALA A 62 -16.38 5.81 3.06
N ALA A 63 -16.56 6.58 1.99
CA ALA A 63 -17.03 7.96 2.07
C ALA A 63 -18.47 8.10 2.61
N ASP A 64 -19.34 7.10 2.37
CA ASP A 64 -20.77 7.13 2.74
C ASP A 64 -21.08 6.29 3.99
N SER A 65 -20.08 5.60 4.55
CA SER A 65 -20.24 4.85 5.80
C SER A 65 -20.31 5.83 6.99
N PRO A 66 -21.29 5.66 7.90
CA PRO A 66 -21.37 6.47 9.11
C PRO A 66 -20.23 6.17 10.10
N LEU A 67 -19.57 5.03 9.95
CA LEU A 67 -18.45 4.58 10.78
C LEU A 67 -17.15 4.57 9.95
N MET A 68 -16.09 5.02 10.59
CA MET A 68 -14.72 5.06 10.08
C MET A 68 -13.82 4.21 10.96
N THR A 69 -12.81 3.60 10.35
CA THR A 69 -11.70 2.96 11.03
C THR A 69 -10.75 4.01 11.64
N MET A 70 -9.79 3.56 12.46
CA MET A 70 -8.76 4.44 13.01
C MET A 70 -7.94 5.16 11.92
N ALA A 71 -7.58 4.44 10.86
CA ALA A 71 -6.81 4.98 9.73
C ALA A 71 -7.59 6.09 9.01
N GLU A 72 -8.87 5.85 8.71
CA GLU A 72 -9.74 6.84 8.07
C GLU A 72 -10.01 8.05 8.97
N ALA A 73 -10.15 7.85 10.27
CA ALA A 73 -10.29 8.96 11.23
C ALA A 73 -9.01 9.79 11.32
N ALA A 74 -7.84 9.15 11.30
CA ALA A 74 -6.55 9.84 11.27
C ALA A 74 -6.39 10.67 9.99
N GLU A 75 -6.75 10.10 8.84
CA GLU A 75 -6.79 10.81 7.57
C GLU A 75 -7.76 12.00 7.60
N PHE A 76 -8.98 11.79 8.10
CA PHE A 76 -10.01 12.84 8.23
C PHE A 76 -9.57 14.00 9.12
N LEU A 77 -8.82 13.73 10.19
CA LEU A 77 -8.30 14.75 11.10
C LEU A 77 -6.96 15.35 10.65
N HIS A 78 -6.36 14.83 9.57
CA HIS A 78 -4.99 15.13 9.18
C HIS A 78 -3.97 14.91 10.32
N LEU A 79 -4.17 13.83 11.08
CA LEU A 79 -3.29 13.39 12.17
C LEU A 79 -2.71 12.02 11.83
N THR A 80 -1.66 11.63 12.55
CA THR A 80 -1.18 10.24 12.52
C THR A 80 -2.08 9.34 13.38
N GLU A 81 -2.19 8.06 13.04
CA GLU A 81 -2.94 7.09 13.87
C GLU A 81 -2.48 7.07 15.33
N ASN A 82 -1.18 7.27 15.56
CA ASN A 82 -0.63 7.31 16.91
C ASN A 82 -1.07 8.56 17.68
N GLU A 83 -1.24 9.70 17.01
CA GLU A 83 -1.80 10.91 17.62
C GLU A 83 -3.28 10.72 17.97
N VAL A 84 -4.07 10.13 17.08
CA VAL A 84 -5.48 9.81 17.38
C VAL A 84 -5.57 8.84 18.56
N LEU A 85 -4.72 7.81 18.58
CA LEU A 85 -4.65 6.87 19.71
C LEU A 85 -4.23 7.55 21.02
N ASN A 86 -3.30 8.51 20.97
CA ASN A 86 -2.91 9.29 22.14
C ASN A 86 -4.07 10.13 22.66
N ILE A 87 -4.84 10.75 21.78
CA ILE A 87 -6.05 11.49 22.16
C ILE A 87 -7.06 10.55 22.83
N ILE A 88 -7.34 9.39 22.24
CA ILE A 88 -8.25 8.39 22.82
C ILE A 88 -7.78 7.96 24.21
N LYS A 89 -6.48 7.70 24.39
CA LYS A 89 -5.91 7.35 25.70
C LYS A 89 -6.04 8.48 26.71
N ALA A 90 -5.73 9.72 26.31
CA ALA A 90 -5.83 10.89 27.17
C ALA A 90 -7.26 11.15 27.63
N GLU A 91 -8.22 11.08 26.71
CA GLU A 91 -9.65 11.21 27.01
C GLU A 91 -10.11 10.07 27.94
N HIS A 92 -9.76 8.81 27.62
CA HIS A 92 -10.11 7.66 28.45
C HIS A 92 -9.58 7.77 29.88
N GLU A 93 -8.37 8.29 30.08
CA GLU A 93 -7.84 8.54 31.42
C GLU A 93 -8.67 9.61 32.16
N VAL A 94 -9.11 10.68 31.49
CA VAL A 94 -10.01 11.68 32.10
C VAL A 94 -11.38 11.10 32.46
N LEU A 95 -11.92 10.19 31.63
CA LEU A 95 -13.17 9.47 31.92
C LEU A 95 -13.11 8.73 33.26
N LYS A 96 -11.98 8.06 33.55
CA LYS A 96 -11.81 7.29 34.80
C LYS A 96 -11.94 8.15 36.06
N TYR A 97 -11.54 9.42 35.99
CA TYR A 97 -11.56 10.32 37.15
C TYR A 97 -12.86 11.12 37.27
N ASN A 98 -13.44 11.56 36.14
CA ASN A 98 -14.55 12.51 36.15
C ASN A 98 -15.92 11.92 35.76
N GLY A 99 -15.96 10.69 35.22
CA GLY A 99 -17.20 10.03 34.79
C GLY A 99 -17.96 10.73 33.64
N SER A 100 -17.36 11.74 33.02
CA SER A 100 -17.96 12.56 31.95
C SER A 100 -17.65 11.97 30.58
N LEU A 101 -18.64 11.74 29.71
CA LEU A 101 -18.48 11.15 28.36
C LEU A 101 -17.89 12.11 27.30
N THR A 102 -17.02 13.04 27.69
CA THR A 102 -16.51 14.13 26.82
C THR A 102 -15.30 13.72 25.98
N GLY A 103 -15.17 12.45 25.61
CA GLY A 103 -14.04 11.92 24.84
C GLY A 103 -14.31 11.82 23.33
N ILE A 104 -13.28 11.44 22.56
CA ILE A 104 -13.47 11.05 21.15
C ILE A 104 -14.58 9.99 21.07
N PRO A 105 -15.57 10.16 20.18
CA PRO A 105 -16.66 9.22 20.02
C PRO A 105 -16.17 7.98 19.27
N TYR A 106 -15.84 6.93 20.01
CA TYR A 106 -15.49 5.63 19.45
C TYR A 106 -16.35 4.52 20.06
N MET A 107 -16.54 3.47 19.29
CA MET A 107 -16.99 2.18 19.79
C MET A 107 -15.93 1.14 19.44
N LYS A 108 -15.82 0.11 20.28
CA LYS A 108 -14.93 -1.02 20.04
C LYS A 108 -15.77 -2.21 19.59
N VAL A 109 -15.52 -2.70 18.38
CA VAL A 109 -16.10 -3.95 17.87
C VAL A 109 -14.95 -4.95 17.80
N ASP A 110 -15.02 -5.98 18.63
CA ASP A 110 -13.92 -6.92 18.89
C ASP A 110 -12.62 -6.20 19.30
N GLU A 111 -11.63 -6.14 18.41
CA GLU A 111 -10.34 -5.47 18.61
C GLU A 111 -10.19 -4.18 17.80
N GLN A 112 -11.20 -3.80 17.02
CA GLN A 112 -11.14 -2.66 16.11
C GLN A 112 -11.86 -1.43 16.70
N PHE A 113 -11.23 -0.26 16.54
CA PHE A 113 -11.84 1.02 16.86
C PHE A 113 -12.65 1.49 15.67
N MET A 114 -13.95 1.69 15.90
CA MET A 114 -14.90 2.24 14.94
C MET A 114 -15.33 3.60 15.45
N ILE A 115 -15.16 4.64 14.63
CA ILE A 115 -15.39 6.03 14.99
C ILE A 115 -16.52 6.58 14.13
N ASN A 116 -17.53 7.18 14.76
CA ASN A 116 -18.63 7.78 14.00
C ASN A 116 -18.18 9.12 13.40
N ARG A 117 -18.37 9.31 12.08
CA ARG A 117 -17.93 10.51 11.37
C ARG A 117 -18.62 11.79 11.85
N ALA A 118 -19.94 11.75 12.02
CA ALA A 118 -20.73 12.92 12.40
C ALA A 118 -20.39 13.36 13.84
N GLU A 119 -20.29 12.40 14.75
CA GLU A 119 -19.91 12.66 16.14
C GLU A 119 -18.46 13.13 16.24
N LEU A 120 -17.54 12.58 15.43
CA LEU A 120 -16.15 13.03 15.40
C LEU A 120 -16.06 14.50 15.01
N GLN A 121 -16.83 14.94 14.01
CA GLN A 121 -16.87 16.34 13.61
C GLN A 121 -17.40 17.24 14.73
N ASN A 122 -18.43 16.82 15.46
CA ASN A 122 -18.94 17.55 16.63
C ASN A 122 -17.87 17.64 17.73
N TRP A 123 -17.23 16.52 18.04
CA TRP A 123 -16.14 16.47 19.01
C TRP A 123 -14.98 17.41 18.64
N VAL A 124 -14.57 17.48 17.36
CA VAL A 124 -13.52 18.42 16.90
C VAL A 124 -13.90 19.86 17.21
N GLN A 125 -15.16 20.24 16.98
CA GLN A 125 -15.65 21.59 17.30
C GLN A 125 -15.55 21.87 18.80
N GLN A 126 -16.03 20.95 19.64
CA GLN A 126 -15.96 21.10 21.09
C GLN A 126 -14.51 21.15 21.60
N ALA A 127 -13.66 20.23 21.15
CA ALA A 127 -12.25 20.18 21.54
C ALA A 127 -11.50 21.46 21.14
N THR A 128 -11.85 22.06 20.01
CA THR A 128 -11.29 23.33 19.55
C THR A 128 -11.80 24.51 20.38
N LEU A 129 -13.11 24.56 20.69
CA LEU A 129 -13.71 25.59 21.54
C LEU A 129 -13.13 25.59 22.96
N GLU A 130 -12.94 24.39 23.51
CA GLU A 130 -12.34 24.19 24.83
C GLU A 130 -10.81 24.32 24.83
N GLN A 131 -10.18 24.49 23.65
CA GLN A 131 -8.73 24.61 23.48
C GLN A 131 -7.97 23.45 24.12
N ARG A 132 -8.48 22.21 23.96
CA ARG A 132 -7.89 21.03 24.59
C ARG A 132 -6.47 20.79 24.07
N VAL A 133 -5.53 20.56 24.98
CA VAL A 133 -4.14 20.24 24.64
C VAL A 133 -3.83 18.81 25.08
N TYR A 134 -3.45 17.98 24.11
CA TYR A 134 -3.09 16.58 24.33
C TYR A 134 -1.57 16.42 24.37
N MET A 135 -1.05 15.85 25.46
CA MET A 135 0.36 15.51 25.61
C MET A 135 0.50 14.04 25.99
N GLY A 136 0.66 13.18 24.97
CA GLY A 136 0.66 11.73 25.17
C GLY A 136 -0.68 11.25 25.70
N THR A 137 -0.70 10.69 26.92
CA THR A 137 -1.92 10.16 27.57
C THR A 137 -2.55 11.15 28.56
N LYS A 138 -2.27 12.44 28.45
CA LYS A 138 -2.77 13.47 29.36
C LYS A 138 -3.40 14.62 28.60
N ILE A 139 -4.50 15.15 29.13
CA ILE A 139 -5.08 16.43 28.75
C ILE A 139 -4.53 17.47 29.72
N THR A 140 -3.97 18.57 29.20
CA THR A 140 -3.58 19.72 30.01
C THR A 140 -4.52 20.88 29.72
N ASN A 141 -4.97 21.55 30.78
CA ASN A 141 -5.54 22.88 30.65
C ASN A 141 -4.38 23.88 30.65
N ARG A 142 -4.56 25.01 29.95
CA ARG A 142 -3.57 26.08 29.90
C ARG A 142 -3.41 26.76 31.26
#